data_AF-A0AAV3F843-F1
#
_entry.id   AF-A0AAV3F843-F1
#
_cell.length_a   1.000
_cell.length_b   1.000
_cell.length_c   1.000
_cell.angle_alpha   90.00
_cell.angle_beta   90.00
_cell.angle_gamma   90.00
#
_symmetry.space_group_name_H-M   'P 1'
#
loop_
_entity.id
_entity.type
_entity.pdbx_description
1 polymer ?
#
loop_
_entity_poly.entity_id
_entity_poly.type
_entity_poly.pdbx_seq_one_letter_code
_entity_poly.pdbx_strand_id
1 'polypeptide(L)'
;MNKVLATIFRAVLKFTEGKDFYKIYFTGSTPSRTRLYRMAVSNNYAELSKHFSIYGFDMEGKVVFFAKNTNYQGFLITPNTNSIK
;
A
#
# COMPACT_ATOMS: atom_id res chain seq x y z
N MET A 1 -1.55 -8.69 -12.22
CA MET A 1 -2.15 -7.65 -11.36
C MET A 1 -3.65 -7.54 -11.65
N ASN A 2 -4.52 -7.56 -10.64
CA ASN A 2 -5.96 -7.38 -10.84
C ASN A 2 -6.20 -5.96 -11.39
N LYS A 3 -6.96 -5.80 -12.49
CA LYS A 3 -7.07 -4.54 -13.25
C LYS A 3 -7.44 -3.34 -12.38
N VAL A 4 -8.32 -3.54 -11.41
CA VAL A 4 -8.75 -2.48 -10.47
C VAL A 4 -7.59 -1.97 -9.62
N LEU A 5 -6.76 -2.87 -9.10
CA LEU A 5 -5.62 -2.49 -8.27
C LEU A 5 -4.56 -1.74 -9.09
N ALA A 6 -4.32 -2.17 -10.33
CA ALA A 6 -3.42 -1.50 -11.25
C ALA A 6 -3.83 -0.05 -11.52
N THR A 7 -5.12 0.19 -11.73
CA THR A 7 -5.66 1.53 -11.97
C THR A 7 -5.50 2.41 -10.74
N ILE A 8 -5.78 1.88 -9.55
CA ILE A 8 -5.58 2.62 -8.29
C ILE A 8 -4.10 2.98 -8.11
N PHE A 9 -3.17 2.03 -8.34
CA PHE A 9 -1.74 2.32 -8.26
C PHE A 9 -1.29 3.38 -9.25
N ARG A 10 -1.78 3.34 -10.49
CA ARG A 10 -1.49 4.38 -11.48
C ARG A 10 -2.05 5.74 -11.07
N ALA A 11 -3.27 5.77 -10.54
CA ALA A 11 -3.87 7.01 -10.04
C ALA A 11 -3.08 7.59 -8.87
N VAL A 12 -2.62 6.73 -7.95
CA VAL A 12 -1.74 7.10 -6.84
C VAL A 12 -0.42 7.65 -7.36
N LEU A 13 0.31 6.91 -8.21
CA LEU A 13 1.57 7.37 -8.80
C LEU A 13 1.43 8.72 -9.51
N LYS A 14 0.36 8.89 -10.30
CA LYS A 14 0.07 10.13 -11.01
C LYS A 14 -0.31 11.27 -10.06
N PHE A 15 -1.13 11.00 -9.03
CA PHE A 15 -1.49 12.01 -8.01
C PHE A 15 -0.26 12.57 -7.32
N THR A 16 0.80 11.78 -7.31
CA THR A 16 1.98 12.01 -6.52
C THR A 16 3.22 12.43 -7.29
N GLU A 17 3.08 12.48 -8.61
CA GLU A 17 4.08 13.02 -9.52
C GLU A 17 4.39 14.48 -9.15
N GLY A 18 5.67 14.83 -9.02
CA GLY A 18 6.11 16.19 -8.67
C GLY A 18 5.88 16.63 -7.22
N LYS A 19 5.48 15.72 -6.32
CA LYS A 19 5.35 15.99 -4.88
C LYS A 19 6.51 15.37 -4.12
N ASP A 20 7.27 16.20 -3.40
CA ASP A 20 8.52 15.78 -2.75
C ASP A 20 8.34 14.72 -1.66
N PHE A 21 7.19 14.69 -0.95
CA PHE A 21 6.93 13.66 0.05
C PHE A 21 5.44 13.49 0.31
N TYR A 22 4.97 12.25 0.27
CA TYR A 22 3.61 11.90 0.67
C TYR A 22 3.59 10.49 1.23
N LYS A 23 2.74 10.30 2.24
CA LYS A 23 2.41 8.98 2.79
C LYS A 23 0.96 8.71 2.44
N ILE A 24 0.68 7.55 1.84
CA ILE A 24 -0.69 7.20 1.44
C ILE A 24 -1.18 6.13 2.39
N TYR A 25 -2.19 6.50 3.16
CA TYR A 25 -2.95 5.58 3.99
C TYR A 25 -4.19 5.11 3.24
N PHE A 26 -4.50 3.81 3.33
CA PHE A 26 -5.75 3.28 2.83
C PHE A 26 -6.25 2.11 3.68
N THR A 27 -7.57 2.06 3.85
CA THR A 27 -8.28 0.94 4.48
C THR A 27 -9.61 0.68 3.78
N GLY A 28 -10.17 -0.50 3.97
CA GLY A 28 -11.50 -0.83 3.49
C GLY A 28 -12.57 -0.21 4.40
N SER A 29 -13.70 0.18 3.83
CA SER A 29 -14.87 0.61 4.63
C SER A 29 -15.49 -0.53 5.44
N THR A 30 -15.11 -1.78 5.17
CA THR A 30 -15.50 -2.98 5.90
C THR A 30 -14.30 -3.91 6.06
N PRO A 31 -14.28 -4.81 7.07
CA PRO A 31 -13.20 -5.78 7.26
C PRO A 31 -12.94 -6.66 6.02
N SER A 32 -14.01 -7.03 5.32
CA SER A 32 -13.93 -7.80 4.07
C SER A 32 -13.16 -7.04 2.98
N ARG A 33 -13.36 -5.72 2.84
CA ARG A 33 -12.60 -4.88 1.91
C ARG A 33 -11.14 -4.73 2.34
N THR A 34 -10.87 -4.55 3.63
CA THR A 34 -9.50 -4.50 4.15
C THR A 34 -8.75 -5.81 3.87
N ARG A 35 -9.43 -6.97 3.98
CA ARG A 35 -8.89 -8.27 3.57
C ARG A 35 -8.62 -8.36 2.06
N LEU A 36 -9.51 -7.84 1.21
CA LEU A 36 -9.27 -7.76 -0.24
C LEU A 36 -8.01 -6.94 -0.55
N TYR A 37 -7.84 -5.79 0.12
CA TYR A 37 -6.63 -4.97 -0.02
C TYR A 37 -5.38 -5.70 0.48
N ARG A 38 -5.45 -6.41 1.61
CA ARG A 38 -4.35 -7.27 2.08
C ARG A 38 -3.92 -8.28 1.03
N MET A 39 -4.88 -8.99 0.43
CA MET A 39 -4.59 -9.99 -0.61
C MET A 39 -3.99 -9.32 -1.85
N ALA A 40 -4.53 -8.17 -2.24
CA ALA A 40 -4.03 -7.39 -3.36
C ALA A 40 -2.58 -6.93 -3.16
N VAL A 41 -2.26 -6.38 -1.98
CA VAL A 41 -0.88 -6.02 -1.59
C VAL A 41 0.01 -7.27 -1.56
N SER A 42 -0.45 -8.36 -0.92
CA SER A 42 0.32 -9.62 -0.83
C SER A 42 0.70 -10.18 -2.21
N ASN A 43 -0.24 -10.17 -3.15
CA ASN A 43 -0.07 -10.70 -4.50
C ASN A 43 0.88 -9.87 -5.36
N ASN A 44 1.03 -8.58 -5.08
CA ASN A 44 1.89 -7.67 -5.84
C ASN A 44 3.07 -7.17 -5.00
N TYR A 45 3.31 -7.73 -3.82
CA TYR A 45 4.27 -7.22 -2.84
C TYR A 45 5.68 -7.02 -3.41
N ALA A 46 6.17 -7.99 -4.18
CA ALA A 46 7.50 -7.92 -4.78
C ALA A 46 7.63 -6.75 -5.77
N GLU A 47 6.59 -6.47 -6.56
CA GLU A 47 6.60 -5.37 -7.52
C GLU A 47 6.43 -4.03 -6.82
N LEU A 48 5.48 -3.95 -5.88
CA LEU A 48 5.22 -2.74 -5.11
C LEU A 48 6.42 -2.32 -4.27
N SER A 49 7.16 -3.29 -3.71
CA SER A 49 8.34 -3.01 -2.87
C SER A 49 9.50 -2.36 -3.64
N LYS A 50 9.52 -2.45 -4.98
CA LYS A 50 10.49 -1.72 -5.81
C LYS A 50 10.27 -0.21 -5.73
N HIS A 51 9.02 0.21 -5.66
CA HIS A 51 8.63 1.62 -5.72
C HIS A 51 8.26 2.20 -4.35
N PHE A 52 7.81 1.37 -3.42
CA PHE A 52 7.26 1.79 -2.13
C PHE A 52 7.78 0.95 -0.97
N SER A 53 7.97 1.60 0.18
CA SER A 53 7.98 0.95 1.48
C SER A 53 6.53 0.75 1.95
N ILE A 54 6.21 -0.48 2.37
CA ILE A 54 4.83 -0.89 2.67
C ILE A 54 4.73 -1.28 4.13
N TYR A 55 3.75 -0.69 4.81
CA TYR A 55 3.46 -0.89 6.22
C TYR A 55 1.99 -1.27 6.41
N GLY A 56 1.70 -1.90 7.54
CA GLY A 56 0.35 -2.13 8.02
C GLY A 56 0.14 -1.52 9.40
N PHE A 57 -1.10 -1.13 9.69
CA PHE A 57 -1.54 -0.84 11.06
C PHE A 57 -1.98 -2.15 11.68
N ASP A 58 -1.26 -2.63 12.70
CA ASP A 58 -1.63 -3.84 13.40
C ASP A 58 -2.94 -3.68 14.19
N MET A 59 -3.37 -4.73 14.89
CA MET A 59 -4.62 -4.71 15.63
C MET A 59 -4.58 -3.79 16.86
N GLU A 60 -3.41 -3.29 17.26
CA GLU A 60 -3.22 -2.30 18.32
C GLU A 60 -3.08 -0.87 17.75
N GLY A 61 -3.15 -0.71 16.42
CA GLY A 61 -3.02 0.57 15.73
C GLY A 61 -1.57 1.03 15.53
N LYS A 62 -0.58 0.15 15.77
CA LYS A 62 0.83 0.47 15.56
C LYS A 62 1.20 0.27 14.09
N VAL A 63 2.04 1.17 13.57
CA VAL A 63 2.60 1.06 12.22
C VAL A 63 3.77 0.08 12.25
N VAL A 64 3.62 -1.03 11.54
CA VAL A 64 4.64 -2.07 11.41
C VAL A 64 4.91 -2.38 9.94
N PHE A 65 6.07 -2.95 9.63
CA PHE A 65 6.33 -3.43 8.27
C PHE A 65 5.27 -4.44 7.84
N PHE A 66 4.89 -4.37 6.57
CA PHE A 66 3.92 -5.31 6.03
C PHE A 66 4.51 -6.72 5.97
N ALA A 67 3.77 -7.69 6.48
CA ALA A 67 4.04 -9.10 6.40
C ALA A 67 2.86 -9.81 5.72
N LYS A 68 3.17 -10.75 4.83
CA LYS A 68 2.14 -11.61 4.22
C LYS A 68 1.43 -12.41 5.31
N ASN A 69 0.18 -12.76 5.05
CA ASN A 69 -0.68 -13.54 5.96
C ASN A 69 -0.92 -12.92 7.35
N THR A 70 -0.63 -11.62 7.54
CA THR A 70 -0.88 -10.90 8.79
C THR A 70 -2.11 -10.01 8.66
N ASN A 71 -2.98 -9.98 9.67
CA ASN A 71 -4.16 -9.10 9.66
C ASN A 71 -3.77 -7.67 10.05
N TYR A 72 -4.41 -6.71 9.37
CA TYR A 72 -4.16 -5.29 9.55
C TYR A 72 -5.48 -4.52 9.53
N GLN A 73 -5.53 -3.41 10.26
CA GLN A 73 -6.63 -2.46 10.24
C GLN A 73 -6.59 -1.56 8.99
N GLY A 74 -5.41 -1.36 8.42
CA GLY A 74 -5.18 -0.54 7.24
C GLY A 74 -3.72 -0.60 6.80
N PHE A 75 -3.41 0.09 5.71
CA PHE A 75 -2.11 0.03 5.05
C PHE A 75 -1.56 1.42 4.83
N LEU A 76 -0.24 1.55 4.92
CA LEU A 76 0.48 2.77 4.62
C LEU A 76 1.56 2.46 3.59
N ILE A 77 1.62 3.25 2.53
CA ILE A 77 2.69 3.18 1.54
C ILE A 77 3.40 4.52 1.46
N THR A 78 4.72 4.45 1.34
CA THR A 78 5.59 5.61 1.14
C THR A 78 6.54 5.31 -0.03
N PRO A 79 6.71 6.22 -1.00
CA PRO A 79 7.67 6.01 -2.08
C PRO A 79 9.08 5.78 -1.54
N ASN A 80 9.84 4.94 -2.23
CA ASN A 80 11.27 4.83 -1.99
C ASN A 80 11.94 6.08 -2.57
N THR A 81 12.71 6.79 -1.76
CA THR A 81 13.37 8.07 -2.09
C THR A 81 14.34 7.98 -3.28
N ASN A 82 14.69 6.76 -3.73
CA ASN A 82 15.58 6.51 -4.88
C ASN A 82 14.85 6.36 -6.23
N SER A 83 13.52 6.33 -6.25
CA SER A 83 12.72 6.15 -7.46
C SER A 83 12.36 7.47 -8.17
N ILE A 84 12.82 8.59 -7.62
CA ILE A 84 12.71 9.93 -8.21
C ILE A 84 14.09 10.29 -8.76
N LYS A 85 14.43 9.74 -9.92
CA LYS A 85 15.52 10.23 -10.78
C LYS A 85 15.01 10.30 -12.21
#